data_AF-A0A353HT47-F1
#
_entry.id   AF-A0A353HT47-F1
#
_cell.length_a   1.000
_cell.length_b   1.000
_cell.length_c   1.000
_cell.angle_alpha   90.00
_cell.angle_beta   90.00
_cell.angle_gamma   90.00
#
_symmetry.space_group_name_H-M   'P 1'
#
loop_
_entity.id
_entity.type
_entity.pdbx_description
1 polymer ?
#
loop_
_entity_poly.entity_id
_entity_poly.type
_entity_poly.pdbx_seq_one_letter_code
_entity_poly.pdbx_strand_id
1 'polypeptide(L)'
;VSRVTRGMVQLEMAEVDIKAVATQAAEQVHPLIEAGGHTLLVQLGAAPVSVLGDRARLIQVTANLLANAAKYTPAGGRIVLSVEPADGKVRITVTDNGSGIEAQLLPQVFDLFVQGKRTPDRAQG
;
A
#
# COMPACT_ATOMS: atom_id res chain seq x y z
N VAL A 1 -1.14 4.00 15.98
CA VAL A 1 -0.08 4.94 15.50
C VAL A 1 0.85 5.45 16.64
N SER A 2 0.49 5.33 17.92
CA SER A 2 1.22 5.88 19.09
C SER A 2 2.57 5.20 19.49
N ARG A 3 2.87 3.97 19.05
CA ARG A 3 4.09 3.23 19.49
C ARG A 3 5.36 3.52 18.69
N VAL A 4 5.24 3.97 17.43
CA VAL A 4 6.39 4.15 16.52
C VAL A 4 7.19 5.40 16.87
N THR A 5 6.52 6.48 17.27
CA THR A 5 7.13 7.77 17.63
C THR A 5 7.96 7.74 18.92
N ARG A 6 7.92 6.64 19.69
CA ARG A 6 8.73 6.46 20.91
C ARG A 6 9.96 5.56 20.72
N GLY A 7 10.27 5.16 19.48
CA GLY A 7 11.40 4.26 19.21
C GLY A 7 11.23 2.82 19.72
N MET A 8 10.02 2.42 20.13
CA MET A 8 9.74 1.13 20.78
C MET A 8 9.18 0.06 19.83
N VAL A 9 9.46 0.15 18.53
CA VAL A 9 9.07 -0.90 17.59
C VAL A 9 10.15 -1.97 17.64
N GLN A 10 9.92 -3.00 18.45
CA GLN A 10 10.64 -4.25 18.29
C GLN A 10 10.12 -4.93 17.03
N LEU A 11 11.04 -5.29 16.14
CA LEU A 11 10.75 -6.06 14.92
C LEU A 11 11.07 -7.52 15.19
N GLU A 12 10.13 -8.39 14.83
CA GLU A 12 10.35 -9.84 14.87
C GLU A 12 10.91 -10.27 13.52
N MET A 13 12.24 -10.34 13.42
CA MET A 13 12.92 -10.65 12.16
C MET A 13 12.86 -12.15 11.85
N ALA A 14 12.30 -12.52 10.70
CA ALA A 14 12.27 -13.87 10.18
C ALA A 14 12.46 -13.87 8.65
N GLU A 15 12.71 -15.03 8.06
CA GLU A 15 12.58 -15.18 6.60
C GLU A 15 11.10 -15.08 6.22
N VAL A 16 10.77 -14.17 5.32
CA VAL A 16 9.40 -13.85 4.91
C VAL A 16 9.27 -13.94 3.40
N ASP A 17 8.34 -14.79 2.95
CA ASP A 17 7.88 -14.80 1.56
C ASP A 17 7.05 -13.55 1.26
N ILE A 18 7.56 -12.70 0.37
CA ILE A 18 6.92 -11.43 0.01
C ILE A 18 5.64 -11.65 -0.81
N LYS A 19 5.51 -12.78 -1.52
CA LYS A 19 4.27 -13.11 -2.22
C LYS A 19 3.13 -13.34 -1.25
N ALA A 20 3.39 -14.09 -0.17
CA ALA A 20 2.42 -14.29 0.90
C ALA A 20 2.04 -12.97 1.59
N VAL A 21 3.00 -12.05 1.78
CA VAL A 21 2.72 -10.70 2.28
C VAL A 21 1.77 -9.94 1.34
N ALA A 22 2.06 -9.93 0.03
CA ALA A 22 1.25 -9.24 -0.96
C ALA A 22 -0.18 -9.79 -1.03
N THR A 23 -0.34 -11.12 -1.05
CA THR A 23 -1.65 -11.78 -1.05
C THR A 23 -2.45 -11.43 0.20
N GLN A 24 -1.87 -11.53 1.39
CA GLN A 24 -2.58 -11.21 2.63
C GLN A 24 -2.94 -9.74 2.77
N ALA A 25 -2.08 -8.84 2.26
CA ALA A 25 -2.41 -7.42 2.20
C ALA A 25 -3.58 -7.15 1.26
N ALA A 26 -3.63 -7.81 0.09
CA ALA A 26 -4.73 -7.71 -0.87
C ALA A 26 -6.06 -8.22 -0.27
N GLU A 27 -6.02 -9.34 0.45
CA GLU A 27 -7.19 -9.88 1.17
C GLU A 27 -7.73 -8.89 2.21
N GLN A 28 -6.86 -8.26 3.01
CA GLN A 28 -7.28 -7.30 4.05
C GLN A 28 -8.02 -6.08 3.49
N VAL A 29 -7.64 -5.63 2.29
CA VAL A 29 -8.26 -4.45 1.66
C VAL A 29 -9.41 -4.82 0.72
N HIS A 30 -9.68 -6.10 0.48
CA HIS A 30 -10.70 -6.55 -0.47
C HIS A 30 -12.07 -5.88 -0.27
N PRO A 31 -12.60 -5.69 0.96
CA PRO A 31 -13.87 -4.97 1.14
C PRO A 31 -13.84 -3.52 0.64
N LEU A 32 -12.70 -2.82 0.75
CA LEU A 32 -12.55 -1.46 0.23
C LEU A 32 -12.50 -1.43 -1.30
N ILE A 33 -11.85 -2.43 -1.89
CA ILE A 33 -11.78 -2.62 -3.34
C ILE A 33 -13.18 -2.86 -3.91
N GLU A 34 -13.95 -3.77 -3.29
CA GLU A 34 -15.33 -4.05 -3.70
C GLU A 34 -16.25 -2.85 -3.53
N ALA A 35 -16.18 -2.16 -2.38
CA ALA A 35 -17.02 -0.97 -2.12
C ALA A 35 -16.77 0.16 -3.13
N GLY A 36 -15.53 0.29 -3.63
CA GLY A 36 -15.18 1.23 -4.71
C GLY A 36 -15.45 0.69 -6.12
N GLY A 37 -15.85 -0.57 -6.28
CA GLY A 37 -15.96 -1.23 -7.58
C GLY A 37 -14.65 -1.28 -8.35
N HIS A 38 -13.51 -1.27 -7.65
CA HIS A 38 -12.19 -1.20 -8.28
C HIS A 38 -11.77 -2.56 -8.84
N THR A 39 -11.02 -2.53 -9.95
CA THR A 39 -10.28 -3.70 -10.41
C THR A 39 -8.91 -3.74 -9.75
N LEU A 40 -8.66 -4.76 -8.91
CA LEU A 40 -7.33 -5.03 -8.35
C LEU A 40 -6.63 -6.13 -9.15
N LEU A 41 -5.50 -5.81 -9.76
CA LEU A 41 -4.62 -6.78 -10.41
C LEU A 41 -3.40 -7.08 -9.52
N VAL A 42 -3.18 -8.34 -9.20
CA VAL A 42 -2.02 -8.78 -8.40
C VAL A 42 -1.04 -9.53 -9.30
N GLN A 43 0.16 -8.96 -9.47
CA GLN A 43 1.22 -9.46 -10.33
C GLN A 43 2.40 -9.95 -9.50
N LEU A 44 2.40 -11.24 -9.17
CA LEU A 44 3.49 -11.89 -8.45
C LEU A 44 4.36 -12.60 -9.49
N GLY A 45 5.61 -12.17 -9.65
CA GLY A 45 6.55 -12.84 -10.57
C GLY A 45 6.70 -14.33 -10.25
N ALA A 46 7.18 -15.13 -11.21
CA ALA A 46 7.28 -16.58 -11.04
C ALA A 46 8.33 -17.01 -9.99
N ALA A 47 9.49 -16.35 -9.97
CA ALA A 47 10.59 -16.68 -9.06
C ALA A 47 10.18 -16.51 -7.58
N PRO A 48 10.58 -17.41 -6.66
CA PRO A 48 10.42 -17.19 -5.22
C PRO A 48 11.14 -15.92 -4.78
N VAL A 49 10.56 -15.19 -3.84
CA VAL A 49 11.11 -13.91 -3.37
C VAL A 49 10.93 -13.81 -1.85
N SER A 50 12.04 -13.95 -1.11
CA SER A 50 12.08 -13.88 0.35
C SER A 50 12.95 -12.72 0.83
N VAL A 51 12.64 -12.17 2.01
CA VAL A 51 13.47 -11.19 2.72
C VAL A 51 13.59 -11.56 4.19
N LEU A 52 14.64 -11.06 4.86
CA LEU A 52 14.69 -11.04 6.32
C LEU A 52 13.91 -9.82 6.83
N GLY A 53 12.79 -10.02 7.52
CA GLY A 53 11.93 -8.93 7.97
C GLY A 53 10.84 -9.34 8.95
N ASP A 54 10.08 -8.36 9.44
CA ASP A 54 8.89 -8.57 10.25
C ASP A 54 7.66 -8.72 9.35
N ARG A 55 7.11 -9.94 9.33
CA ARG A 55 5.98 -10.31 8.49
C ARG A 55 4.76 -9.43 8.72
N ALA A 56 4.40 -9.17 9.98
CA ALA A 56 3.21 -8.40 10.33
C ALA A 56 3.35 -6.94 9.88
N ARG A 57 4.54 -6.36 10.04
CA ARG A 57 4.84 -5.00 9.59
C ARG A 57 4.84 -4.87 8.07
N LEU A 58 5.39 -5.84 7.35
CA LEU A 58 5.39 -5.84 5.89
C LEU A 58 3.96 -5.93 5.32
N ILE A 59 3.11 -6.77 5.90
CA ILE A 59 1.68 -6.82 5.55
C ILE A 59 1.01 -5.49 5.83
N GLN A 60 1.23 -4.92 7.02
CA GLN A 60 0.64 -3.64 7.42
C GLN A 60 1.02 -2.51 6.46
N VAL A 61 2.30 -2.37 6.09
CA VAL A 61 2.75 -1.34 5.16
C VAL A 61 2.11 -1.53 3.79
N THR A 62 2.09 -2.76 3.27
CA THR A 62 1.50 -3.06 1.96
C THR A 62 -0.01 -2.81 1.94
N ALA A 63 -0.73 -3.21 2.98
CA ALA A 63 -2.17 -2.97 3.12
C ALA A 63 -2.49 -1.47 3.23
N ASN A 64 -1.66 -0.68 3.93
CA ASN A 64 -1.82 0.77 4.01
C ASN A 64 -1.67 1.44 2.63
N LEU A 65 -0.69 1.01 1.83
CA LEU A 65 -0.52 1.53 0.46
C LEU A 65 -1.73 1.19 -0.42
N LEU A 66 -2.23 -0.05 -0.35
CA LEU A 66 -3.42 -0.47 -1.08
C LEU A 66 -4.68 0.27 -0.64
N ALA A 67 -4.86 0.49 0.66
CA ALA A 67 -5.99 1.25 1.20
C ALA A 67 -5.95 2.71 0.74
N ASN A 68 -4.75 3.31 0.66
CA ASN A 68 -4.57 4.63 0.07
C ASN A 68 -4.94 4.63 -1.42
N ALA A 69 -4.45 3.66 -2.19
CA ALA A 69 -4.83 3.51 -3.60
C ALA A 69 -6.35 3.42 -3.76
N ALA A 70 -7.03 2.57 -2.98
CA ALA A 70 -8.49 2.46 -2.99
C ALA A 70 -9.20 3.77 -2.60
N LYS A 71 -8.65 4.53 -1.67
CA LYS A 71 -9.23 5.80 -1.22
C LYS A 71 -9.14 6.90 -2.29
N TYR A 72 -8.05 6.95 -3.06
CA TYR A 72 -7.76 8.03 -4.00
C TYR A 72 -8.03 7.66 -5.47
N THR A 73 -8.40 6.41 -5.74
CA THR A 73 -8.91 5.96 -7.03
C THR A 73 -10.42 6.24 -7.12
N PRO A 74 -10.92 6.85 -8.21
CA PRO A 74 -12.35 6.95 -8.47
C PRO A 74 -13.02 5.58 -8.61
N ALA A 75 -14.32 5.53 -8.30
CA ALA A 75 -15.10 4.30 -8.43
C ALA A 75 -14.98 3.67 -9.83
N GLY A 76 -14.83 2.35 -9.89
CA GLY A 76 -14.59 1.63 -11.16
C GLY A 76 -13.13 1.71 -11.67
N GLY A 77 -12.24 2.41 -10.97
CA GLY A 77 -10.84 2.52 -11.35
C GLY A 77 -10.01 1.24 -11.15
N ARG A 78 -8.70 1.34 -11.42
CA ARG A 78 -7.77 0.22 -11.49
C ARG A 78 -6.59 0.41 -10.56
N ILE A 79 -6.30 -0.63 -9.80
CA ILE A 79 -5.16 -0.71 -8.89
C ILE A 79 -4.33 -1.95 -9.26
N VAL A 80 -3.02 -1.83 -9.25
CA VAL A 80 -2.07 -2.90 -9.54
C VAL A 80 -1.11 -3.05 -8.37
N LEU A 81 -1.00 -4.26 -7.84
CA LEU A 81 0.02 -4.67 -6.87
C LEU A 81 1.04 -5.55 -7.58
N SER A 82 2.29 -5.14 -7.65
CA SER A 82 3.37 -5.97 -8.22
C SER A 82 4.47 -6.26 -7.21
N VAL A 83 5.05 -7.46 -7.35
CA VAL A 83 6.23 -7.90 -6.59
C VAL A 83 7.26 -8.43 -7.57
N GLU A 84 8.46 -7.83 -7.54
CA GLU A 84 9.58 -8.22 -8.38
C GLU A 84 10.92 -8.17 -7.63
N PRO A 85 11.89 -9.05 -7.96
CA PRO A 85 13.26 -8.88 -7.52
C PRO A 85 13.90 -7.65 -8.19
N ALA A 86 14.68 -6.88 -7.44
CA ALA A 86 15.36 -5.69 -7.94
C ALA A 86 16.69 -5.48 -7.21
N ASP A 87 17.82 -5.59 -7.91
CA ASP A 87 19.18 -5.27 -7.41
C ASP A 87 19.52 -5.89 -6.04
N GLY A 88 19.30 -7.21 -5.91
CA GLY A 88 19.53 -7.94 -4.65
C GLY A 88 18.53 -7.60 -3.54
N LYS A 89 17.44 -6.90 -3.87
CA LYS A 89 16.32 -6.56 -2.99
C LYS A 89 15.01 -7.01 -3.63
N VAL A 90 13.91 -6.67 -2.96
CA VAL A 90 12.55 -6.87 -3.42
C VAL A 90 11.87 -5.52 -3.57
N ARG A 91 11.18 -5.33 -4.68
CA ARG A 91 10.34 -4.16 -4.92
C ARG A 91 8.88 -4.59 -4.86
N ILE A 92 8.12 -3.95 -3.98
CA ILE A 92 6.65 -4.00 -3.97
C ILE A 92 6.17 -2.67 -4.53
N THR A 93 5.36 -2.71 -5.58
CA THR A 93 4.78 -1.51 -6.19
C THR A 93 3.27 -1.56 -6.09
N VAL A 94 2.66 -0.47 -5.60
CA VAL A 94 1.22 -0.24 -5.71
C VAL A 94 1.02 0.91 -6.67
N THR A 95 0.34 0.65 -7.78
CA THR A 95 0.05 1.63 -8.82
C THR A 95 -1.47 1.79 -8.93
N ASP A 96 -1.95 3.02 -8.94
CA ASP A 96 -3.35 3.33 -9.19
C ASP A 96 -3.50 4.36 -10.32
N ASN A 97 -4.71 4.46 -10.87
CA ASN A 97 -5.08 5.46 -11.87
C ASN A 97 -5.96 6.57 -11.26
N GLY A 98 -5.73 6.91 -10.00
CA GLY A 98 -6.48 7.91 -9.25
C GLY A 98 -6.10 9.35 -9.57
N SER A 99 -6.46 10.26 -8.68
CA SER A 99 -6.28 11.71 -8.84
C SER A 99 -4.81 12.17 -8.84
N GLY A 100 -3.88 11.26 -8.55
CA GLY A 100 -2.47 11.60 -8.35
C GLY A 100 -2.23 12.41 -7.08
N ILE A 101 -0.97 12.84 -6.91
CA ILE A 101 -0.51 13.62 -5.77
C ILE A 101 0.03 14.95 -6.31
N GLU A 102 -0.39 16.08 -5.74
CA GLU A 102 0.16 17.38 -6.12
C GLU A 102 1.67 17.38 -5.86
N ALA A 103 2.46 17.90 -6.81
CA ALA A 103 3.93 17.86 -6.74
C ALA A 103 4.50 18.49 -5.45
N GLN A 104 3.80 19.49 -4.90
CA GLN A 104 4.19 20.18 -3.67
C GLN A 104 4.04 19.30 -2.41
N LEU A 105 3.20 18.27 -2.46
CA LEU A 105 2.96 17.33 -1.35
C LEU A 105 3.92 16.14 -1.38
N LEU A 106 4.50 15.81 -2.53
CA LEU A 106 5.41 14.67 -2.68
C LEU A 106 6.55 14.64 -1.65
N PRO A 107 7.22 15.77 -1.32
CA PRO A 107 8.30 15.76 -0.32
C PRO A 107 7.82 15.45 1.11
N GLN A 108 6.52 15.63 1.38
CA GLN A 108 5.94 15.58 2.73
C GLN A 108 4.90 14.46 2.88
N VAL A 109 4.69 13.62 1.87
CA VAL A 109 3.58 12.62 1.85
C VAL A 109 3.70 11.56 2.96
N PHE A 110 4.89 11.38 3.52
CA PHE A 110 5.15 10.47 4.64
C PHE A 110 5.24 11.18 6.00
N ASP A 111 5.12 12.51 6.04
CA ASP A 111 5.11 13.26 7.29
C ASP A 111 3.78 13.05 8.02
N LEU A 112 3.86 13.03 9.35
CA LEU A 112 2.67 12.84 10.18
C LEU A 112 1.68 13.98 9.94
N PHE A 113 0.41 13.62 9.78
CA PHE A 113 -0.73 14.54 9.64
C PHE A 113 -0.77 15.35 8.34
N VAL A 114 0.09 15.08 7.36
CA VAL A 114 -0.01 15.69 6.03
C VAL A 114 -1.20 15.08 5.27
N GLN A 115 -2.12 15.94 4.84
CA GLN A 115 -3.22 15.60 3.95
C GLN A 115 -3.19 16.57 2.77
N GLY A 116 -3.41 16.08 1.55
CA GLY A 116 -3.57 16.95 0.40
C GLY A 116 -4.79 17.86 0.55
N LYS A 117 -4.79 19.01 -0.13
CA LYS A 117 -5.95 19.90 -0.17
C LYS A 117 -7.15 19.08 -0.64
N ARG A 118 -8.21 19.03 0.18
CA ARG A 118 -9.50 18.54 -0.29
C ARG A 118 -9.96 19.49 -1.38
N THR A 119 -9.94 19.07 -2.64
CA THR A 119 -10.75 19.75 -3.66
C THR A 119 -12.20 19.68 -3.19
N PRO A 120 -12.88 20.83 -3.02
CA PRO A 120 -14.27 20.85 -2.60
C PRO A 120 -15.12 20.45 -3.79
N ASP A 121 -15.17 19.17 -4.10
CA ASP A 121 -16.16 18.64 -5.03
C ASP A 121 -16.68 17.29 -4.56
N ARG A 122 -17.42 17.38 -3.44
CA ARG A 122 -18.54 16.52 -3.09
C ARG A 122 -19.22 17.09 -1.85
N ALA A 123 -20.01 18.14 -2.09
CA ALA A 123 -21.25 18.29 -1.34
C ALA A 123 -22.28 17.38 -2.01
N GLN A 124 -22.42 16.14 -1.53
CA GLN A 124 -23.67 15.39 -1.63
C GLN A 124 -23.79 14.56 -0.34
N GLY A 125 -24.98 14.66 0.26
CA GLY A 125 -25.29 14.27 1.64
C GLY A 125 -25.60 12.79 1.83
#